data_AF-A0A975H6F6-F1
#
_entry.id   AF-A0A975H6F6-F1
#
_cell.length_a   1.000
_cell.length_b   1.000
_cell.length_c   1.000
_cell.angle_alpha   90.00
_cell.angle_beta   90.00
_cell.angle_gamma   90.00
#
_symmetry.space_group_name_H-M   'P 1'
#
loop_
_entity.id
_entity.type
_entity.pdbx_description
1 polymer ?
#
loop_
_entity_poly.entity_id
_entity_poly.type
_entity_poly.pdbx_seq_one_letter_code
_entity_poly.pdbx_strand_id
1 'polypeptide(L)'
;MNTSINKSLSFFSKCLVLYLVLLLVEGKYRIDFLNNHFNSKYINIIKLSSNVNMIITSLFVIFIIILILIICYFVIEIFDFNISMNSVIQAFALITLIFTVFQFIRLFIDFTMLKLPISNLIDDNSFFAELKTTKWFHYITILDYLMILVGIFVLGLEIYIQEEKKNSFEIFCISGVFLICYSVIMI
;
A
#
# COMPACT_ATOMS: atom_id res chain seq x y z
N MET A 1 11.96 -28.74 -5.83
CA MET A 1 10.70 -28.13 -5.35
C MET A 1 10.94 -27.05 -4.29
N ASN A 2 11.70 -27.29 -3.21
CA ASN A 2 11.93 -26.27 -2.16
C ASN A 2 12.75 -25.04 -2.59
N THR A 3 13.60 -25.14 -3.62
CA THR A 3 14.50 -24.03 -4.01
C THR A 3 13.80 -22.89 -4.75
N SER A 4 12.76 -23.17 -5.55
CA SER A 4 12.01 -22.14 -6.27
C SER A 4 11.12 -21.33 -5.34
N ILE A 5 10.38 -22.01 -4.44
CA ILE A 5 9.53 -21.36 -3.44
C ILE A 5 10.36 -20.48 -2.50
N ASN A 6 11.51 -20.99 -2.03
CA ASN A 6 12.42 -20.20 -1.18
C ASN A 6 12.94 -18.94 -1.89
N LYS A 7 13.18 -19.01 -3.21
CA LYS A 7 13.60 -17.85 -4.00
C LYS A 7 12.48 -16.82 -4.13
N SER A 8 11.26 -17.25 -4.41
CA SER A 8 10.08 -16.38 -4.51
C SER A 8 9.75 -15.71 -3.17
N LEU A 9 9.81 -16.47 -2.07
CA LEU A 9 9.65 -15.93 -0.71
C LEU A 9 10.74 -14.89 -0.39
N SER A 10 12.01 -15.19 -0.70
CA SER A 10 13.09 -14.22 -0.50
C SER A 10 12.87 -12.93 -1.28
N PHE A 11 12.40 -13.03 -2.53
CA PHE A 11 12.07 -11.85 -3.35
C PHE A 11 10.87 -11.08 -2.78
N PHE A 12 9.81 -11.77 -2.37
CA PHE A 12 8.64 -11.16 -1.73
C PHE A 12 9.02 -10.42 -0.44
N SER A 13 9.80 -11.05 0.45
CA SER A 13 10.27 -10.41 1.69
C SER A 13 11.10 -9.16 1.42
N LYS A 14 11.96 -9.17 0.40
CA LYS A 14 12.72 -7.96 0.00
C LYS A 14 11.80 -6.85 -0.46
N CYS A 15 10.77 -7.15 -1.24
CA CYS A 15 9.79 -6.17 -1.68
C CYS A 15 9.00 -5.58 -0.49
N LEU A 16 8.59 -6.41 0.48
CA LEU A 16 7.92 -5.95 1.69
C LEU A 16 8.81 -5.02 2.53
N VAL A 17 10.09 -5.36 2.71
CA VAL A 17 11.04 -4.52 3.45
C VAL A 17 11.25 -3.18 2.74
N LEU A 18 11.41 -3.21 1.41
CA LEU A 18 11.54 -1.98 0.61
C LEU A 18 10.31 -1.09 0.75
N TYR A 19 9.11 -1.69 0.64
CA TYR A 19 7.85 -0.99 0.80
C TYR A 19 7.69 -0.38 2.19
N LEU A 20 8.04 -1.13 3.25
CA LEU A 20 8.03 -0.66 4.63
C LEU A 20 8.97 0.52 4.85
N VAL A 21 10.21 0.44 4.36
CA VAL A 21 11.17 1.55 4.46
C VAL A 21 10.61 2.81 3.81
N LEU A 22 9.95 2.67 2.66
CA LEU A 22 9.39 3.79 1.95
C LEU A 22 8.20 4.44 2.68
N LEU A 23 7.30 3.62 3.24
CA LEU A 23 6.19 4.10 4.09
C LEU A 23 6.72 4.89 5.29
N LEU A 24 7.80 4.41 5.93
CA LEU A 24 8.43 5.09 7.06
C LEU A 24 9.06 6.42 6.64
N VAL A 25 9.73 6.48 5.47
CA VAL A 25 10.33 7.71 4.94
C VAL A 25 9.25 8.74 4.60
N GLU A 26 8.18 8.33 3.91
CA GLU A 26 7.05 9.21 3.56
C GLU A 26 6.33 9.73 4.81
N GLY A 27 6.00 8.84 5.75
CA GLY A 27 5.37 9.23 7.00
C GLY A 27 6.23 10.20 7.80
N LYS A 28 7.55 9.98 7.83
CA LYS A 28 8.49 10.85 8.54
C LYS A 28 8.52 12.24 7.91
N TYR A 29 8.59 12.30 6.58
CA TYR A 29 8.54 13.56 5.84
C TYR A 29 7.26 14.36 6.16
N ARG A 30 6.09 13.71 6.13
CA ARG A 30 4.80 14.36 6.45
C ARG A 30 4.73 14.84 7.90
N ILE A 31 5.18 14.02 8.85
CA ILE A 31 5.21 14.38 10.27
C ILE A 31 6.12 15.58 10.50
N ASP A 32 7.31 15.60 9.89
CA ASP A 32 8.24 16.73 10.04
C ASP A 32 7.69 17.99 9.37
N PHE A 33 7.04 17.87 8.21
CA PHE A 33 6.33 18.97 7.57
C PHE A 33 5.26 19.56 8.51
N LEU A 34 4.38 18.73 9.08
CA LEU A 34 3.32 19.19 9.99
C LEU A 34 3.92 19.84 11.25
N ASN A 35 4.89 19.18 11.89
CA ASN A 35 5.47 19.67 13.14
C ASN A 35 6.25 20.98 13.00
N ASN A 36 6.85 21.26 11.84
CA ASN A 36 7.52 22.54 11.59
C ASN A 36 6.55 23.73 11.51
N HIS A 37 5.24 23.47 11.41
CA HIS A 37 4.21 24.50 11.33
C HIS A 37 3.44 24.73 12.65
N PHE A 38 3.56 23.84 13.64
CA PHE A 38 2.93 24.02 14.95
C PHE A 38 3.90 24.63 15.97
N ASN A 39 3.58 25.81 16.50
CA ASN A 39 4.40 26.51 17.48
C ASN A 39 3.90 26.19 18.91
N SER A 40 4.35 25.10 19.55
CA SER A 40 3.87 24.77 20.90
C SER A 40 4.90 24.11 21.85
N LYS A 41 4.73 24.36 23.16
CA LYS A 41 5.47 23.70 24.25
C LYS A 41 5.35 22.16 24.25
N TYR A 42 4.40 21.59 23.51
CA TYR A 42 4.12 20.15 23.46
C TYR A 42 4.65 19.46 22.20
N ILE A 43 5.40 20.17 21.33
CA ILE A 43 5.97 19.64 20.07
C ILE A 43 6.67 18.28 20.27
N ASN A 44 7.40 18.07 21.37
CA ASN A 44 8.14 16.81 21.58
C ASN A 44 7.23 15.61 21.86
N ILE A 45 6.14 15.80 22.61
CA ILE A 45 5.17 14.74 22.91
C ILE A 45 4.36 14.41 21.64
N ILE A 46 3.95 15.44 20.89
CA ILE A 46 3.26 15.29 19.61
C ILE A 46 4.15 14.54 18.61
N LYS A 47 5.42 14.93 18.47
CA LYS A 47 6.41 14.23 17.62
C LYS A 47 6.52 12.75 17.97
N LEU A 48 6.63 12.41 19.25
CA LEU A 48 6.80 11.02 19.69
C LEU A 48 5.53 10.20 19.39
N SER A 49 4.35 10.74 19.71
CA SER A 49 3.06 10.10 19.39
C SER A 49 2.88 9.89 17.89
N SER A 50 3.17 10.89 17.06
CA SER A 50 3.08 10.80 15.61
C SER A 50 4.05 9.76 15.03
N ASN A 51 5.30 9.72 15.50
CA ASN A 51 6.28 8.74 15.03
C ASN A 51 5.88 7.31 15.39
N VAL A 52 5.35 7.09 16.61
CA VAL A 52 4.86 5.76 17.02
C VAL A 52 3.66 5.36 16.17
N ASN A 53 2.70 6.26 15.96
CA ASN A 53 1.54 5.99 15.10
C ASN A 53 1.97 5.63 13.68
N MET A 54 2.91 6.37 13.09
CA MET A 54 3.47 6.06 11.77
C MET A 54 4.06 4.65 11.67
N ILE A 55 4.85 4.24 12.66
CA ILE A 55 5.45 2.90 12.69
C ILE A 55 4.34 1.83 12.75
N ILE A 56 3.35 2.01 13.64
CA ILE A 56 2.24 1.08 13.80
C ILE A 56 1.44 0.98 12.50
N THR A 57 1.05 2.10 11.90
CA THR A 57 0.30 2.11 10.63
C THR A 57 1.08 1.44 9.51
N SER A 58 2.39 1.71 9.40
CA SER A 58 3.23 1.11 8.36
C SER A 58 3.34 -0.42 8.52
N LEU A 59 3.53 -0.90 9.75
CA LEU A 59 3.54 -2.34 10.05
C LEU A 59 2.18 -2.99 9.79
N PHE A 60 1.09 -2.30 10.13
CA PHE A 60 -0.26 -2.78 9.88
C PHE A 60 -0.53 -2.97 8.38
N VAL A 61 -0.06 -2.06 7.52
CA VAL A 61 -0.16 -2.21 6.06
C VAL A 61 0.59 -3.45 5.56
N ILE A 62 1.79 -3.72 6.08
CA ILE A 62 2.54 -4.95 5.72
C ILE A 62 1.79 -6.21 6.18
N PHE A 63 1.26 -6.18 7.40
CA PHE A 63 0.47 -7.28 7.95
C PHE A 63 -0.76 -7.58 7.09
N ILE A 64 -1.45 -6.54 6.61
CA ILE A 64 -2.58 -6.67 5.68
C ILE A 64 -2.20 -7.43 4.41
N ILE A 65 -1.07 -7.07 3.76
CA ILE A 65 -0.64 -7.74 2.53
C ILE A 65 -0.42 -9.25 2.77
N ILE A 66 0.20 -9.60 3.90
CA ILE A 66 0.41 -11.00 4.30
C ILE A 66 -0.92 -11.70 4.57
N LEU A 67 -1.87 -11.04 5.24
CA LEU A 67 -3.20 -11.58 5.50
C LEU A 67 -3.94 -11.89 4.18
N ILE A 68 -3.90 -10.98 3.20
CA ILE A 68 -4.55 -11.19 1.90
C ILE A 68 -3.93 -12.38 1.17
N LEU A 69 -2.59 -12.52 1.20
CA LEU A 69 -1.90 -13.68 0.63
C LEU A 69 -2.38 -15.00 1.27
N ILE A 70 -2.55 -15.03 2.59
CA ILE A 70 -3.06 -16.19 3.32
C ILE A 70 -4.51 -16.50 2.92
N ILE A 71 -5.36 -15.48 2.76
CA ILE A 71 -6.74 -15.67 2.29
C ILE A 71 -6.75 -16.26 0.87
N CYS A 72 -5.93 -15.74 -0.04
CA CYS A 72 -5.80 -16.28 -1.39
C CYS A 72 -5.36 -17.75 -1.38
N TYR A 73 -4.42 -18.12 -0.50
CA TYR A 73 -4.02 -19.51 -0.30
C TYR A 73 -5.20 -20.40 0.12
N PHE A 74 -5.98 -19.99 1.13
CA PHE A 74 -7.16 -20.75 1.55
C PHE A 74 -8.20 -20.91 0.44
N VAL A 75 -8.41 -19.88 -0.38
CA VAL A 75 -9.32 -19.95 -1.52
C VAL A 75 -8.84 -21.00 -2.53
N ILE A 76 -7.55 -21.03 -2.85
CA ILE A 76 -6.99 -22.02 -3.77
C ILE A 76 -7.22 -23.44 -3.25
N GLU A 77 -6.94 -23.69 -1.96
CA GLU A 77 -7.09 -25.01 -1.34
C GLU A 77 -8.56 -25.45 -1.20
N ILE A 78 -9.46 -24.54 -0.81
CA ILE A 78 -10.89 -24.86 -0.60
C ILE A 78 -11.60 -25.16 -1.92
N PHE A 79 -11.27 -24.42 -2.98
CA PHE A 79 -11.91 -24.57 -4.29
C PHE A 79 -11.13 -25.49 -5.24
N ASP A 80 -10.03 -26.10 -4.78
CA ASP A 80 -9.16 -27.00 -5.55
C ASP A 80 -8.70 -26.37 -6.88
N PHE A 81 -8.29 -25.10 -6.80
CA PHE A 81 -7.79 -24.38 -7.97
C PHE A 81 -6.42 -24.91 -8.38
N ASN A 82 -6.23 -25.14 -9.68
CA ASN A 82 -4.98 -25.67 -10.21
C ASN A 82 -3.99 -24.51 -10.46
N ILE A 83 -3.72 -23.74 -9.40
CA ILE A 83 -2.82 -22.59 -9.40
C ILE A 83 -1.72 -22.85 -8.38
N SER A 84 -0.47 -22.76 -8.83
CA SER A 84 0.65 -23.01 -7.93
C SER A 84 0.84 -21.83 -6.96
N MET A 85 1.07 -22.14 -5.67
CA MET A 85 1.32 -21.10 -4.66
C MET A 85 2.56 -20.24 -4.98
N ASN A 86 3.51 -20.80 -5.73
CA ASN A 86 4.66 -20.04 -6.21
C ASN A 86 4.26 -18.88 -7.13
N SER A 87 3.30 -19.11 -8.04
CA SER A 87 2.75 -18.07 -8.92
C SER A 87 2.07 -16.95 -8.14
N VAL A 88 1.32 -17.31 -7.10
CA VAL A 88 0.66 -16.34 -6.22
C VAL A 88 1.70 -15.50 -5.47
N ILE A 89 2.71 -16.12 -4.85
CA ILE A 89 3.76 -15.39 -4.12
C ILE A 89 4.50 -14.42 -5.05
N GLN A 90 4.80 -14.83 -6.29
CA GLN A 90 5.46 -13.96 -7.27
C GLN A 90 4.56 -12.78 -7.68
N ALA A 91 3.27 -13.03 -7.91
CA ALA A 91 2.30 -11.96 -8.18
C ALA A 91 2.22 -10.95 -7.02
N PHE A 92 2.17 -11.42 -5.77
CA PHE A 92 2.19 -10.53 -4.60
C PHE A 92 3.49 -9.72 -4.46
N ALA A 93 4.64 -10.31 -4.80
CA ALA A 93 5.90 -9.59 -4.84
C ALA A 93 5.88 -8.47 -5.88
N LEU A 94 5.37 -8.74 -7.08
CA LEU A 94 5.25 -7.74 -8.13
C LEU A 94 4.28 -6.61 -7.76
N ILE A 95 3.14 -6.92 -7.16
CA ILE A 95 2.19 -5.93 -6.65
C ILE A 95 2.82 -5.05 -5.58
N THR A 96 3.55 -5.65 -4.64
CA THR A 96 4.25 -4.91 -3.58
C THR A 96 5.29 -3.96 -4.17
N LEU A 97 5.98 -4.40 -5.22
CA LEU A 97 6.92 -3.55 -5.96
C LEU A 97 6.20 -2.39 -6.66
N ILE A 98 5.04 -2.62 -7.26
CA ILE A 98 4.21 -1.56 -7.85
C ILE A 98 3.74 -0.59 -6.78
N PHE A 99 3.25 -1.06 -5.63
CA PHE A 99 2.86 -0.21 -4.51
C PHE A 99 4.03 0.64 -4.03
N THR A 100 5.25 0.09 -4.02
CA THR A 100 6.46 0.85 -3.74
C THR A 100 6.68 1.98 -4.76
N VAL A 101 6.50 1.71 -6.05
CA VAL A 101 6.58 2.76 -7.09
C VAL A 101 5.53 3.84 -6.88
N PHE A 102 4.28 3.45 -6.57
CA PHE A 102 3.21 4.41 -6.27
C PHE A 102 3.55 5.28 -5.06
N GLN A 103 4.12 4.71 -4.01
CA GLN A 103 4.54 5.49 -2.84
C GLN A 103 5.70 6.43 -3.14
N PHE A 104 6.61 6.07 -4.04
CA PHE A 104 7.62 7.02 -4.52
C PHE A 104 6.99 8.21 -5.24
N ILE A 105 5.96 7.95 -6.06
CA ILE A 105 5.21 9.02 -6.74
C ILE A 105 4.46 9.88 -5.73
N ARG A 106 3.84 9.28 -4.70
CA ARG A 106 3.18 10.04 -3.62
C ARG A 106 4.16 10.93 -2.87
N LEU A 107 5.32 10.38 -2.50
CA LEU A 107 6.38 11.15 -1.86
C LEU A 107 6.84 12.33 -2.74
N PHE A 108 6.97 12.11 -4.06
CA PHE A 108 7.31 13.19 -5.00
C PHE A 108 6.21 14.27 -5.07
N ILE A 109 4.94 13.89 -5.03
CA ILE A 109 3.81 14.83 -4.96
C ILE A 109 3.83 15.60 -3.64
N ASP A 110 4.11 14.93 -2.53
CA ASP A 110 4.27 15.59 -1.23
C ASP A 110 5.39 16.64 -1.31
N PHE A 111 6.56 16.30 -1.87
CA PHE A 111 7.67 17.26 -2.03
C PHE A 111 7.32 18.47 -2.90
N THR A 112 6.54 18.28 -3.96
CA THR A 112 6.30 19.33 -4.97
C THR A 112 5.07 20.18 -4.68
N MET A 113 4.00 19.55 -4.17
CA MET A 113 2.67 20.13 -4.05
C MET A 113 2.20 20.39 -2.62
N LEU A 114 2.84 19.79 -1.60
CA LEU A 114 2.54 20.10 -0.20
C LEU A 114 3.17 21.46 0.18
N LYS A 115 2.65 22.53 -0.43
CA LYS A 115 2.98 23.93 -0.16
C LYS A 115 1.70 24.64 0.25
N LEU A 116 1.16 24.27 1.41
CA LEU A 116 0.01 24.95 1.98
C LEU A 116 0.49 26.20 2.72
N PRO A 117 -0.04 27.41 2.43
CA PRO A 117 0.08 28.54 3.34
C PRO A 117 -0.79 28.23 4.58
N ILE A 118 -0.22 27.50 5.53
CA ILE A 118 -0.88 27.07 6.78
C ILE A 118 -1.20 28.26 7.70
N SER A 119 -0.68 29.45 7.39
CA SER A 119 -0.92 30.69 8.16
C SER A 119 -2.39 31.12 8.24
N ASN A 120 -3.28 30.57 7.41
CA ASN A 120 -4.72 30.86 7.46
C ASN A 120 -5.55 29.75 8.15
N LEU A 121 -4.92 28.66 8.58
CA LEU A 121 -5.59 27.49 9.15
C LEU A 121 -5.71 27.67 10.67
N ILE A 122 -6.51 28.65 11.08
CA ILE A 122 -6.90 28.83 12.48
C ILE A 122 -8.15 27.97 12.72
N ASP A 123 -8.06 27.13 13.75
CA ASP A 123 -9.08 26.22 14.31
C ASP A 123 -10.53 26.48 13.88
N ASP A 124 -11.06 25.59 13.06
CA ASP A 124 -12.41 25.04 13.24
C ASP A 124 -12.58 23.85 12.27
N ASN A 125 -13.67 23.10 12.40
CA ASN A 125 -14.02 21.91 11.59
C ASN A 125 -13.90 22.06 10.05
N SER A 126 -13.60 23.26 9.53
CA SER A 126 -13.26 23.57 8.14
C SER A 126 -11.91 23.03 7.67
N PHE A 127 -10.93 22.75 8.55
CA PHE A 127 -9.59 22.30 8.14
C PHE A 127 -9.61 21.04 7.25
N PHE A 128 -10.36 20.01 7.67
CA PHE A 128 -10.48 18.78 6.89
C PHE A 128 -11.27 19.00 5.58
N ALA A 129 -12.24 19.91 5.57
CA ALA A 129 -13.00 20.25 4.38
C ALA A 129 -12.13 21.02 3.36
N GLU A 130 -11.30 21.95 3.82
CA GLU A 130 -10.35 22.69 2.99
C GLU A 130 -9.21 21.80 2.49
N LEU A 131 -8.70 20.87 3.30
CA LEU A 131 -7.72 19.88 2.85
C LEU A 131 -8.26 19.05 1.68
N LYS A 132 -9.53 18.63 1.74
CA LYS A 132 -10.19 17.87 0.67
C LYS A 132 -10.32 18.64 -0.65
N THR A 133 -10.34 19.97 -0.61
CA THR A 133 -10.40 20.80 -1.83
C THR A 133 -9.02 21.12 -2.42
N THR A 134 -7.94 20.73 -1.74
CA THR A 134 -6.58 20.94 -2.25
C THR A 134 -6.28 20.03 -3.44
N LYS A 135 -5.49 20.55 -4.39
CA LYS A 135 -4.96 19.76 -5.51
C LYS A 135 -4.13 18.56 -5.01
N TRP A 136 -3.37 18.76 -3.94
CA TRP A 136 -2.59 17.70 -3.30
C TRP A 136 -3.48 16.52 -2.90
N PHE A 137 -4.57 16.76 -2.16
CA PHE A 137 -5.48 15.71 -1.72
C PHE A 137 -6.15 14.99 -2.90
N HIS A 138 -6.52 15.74 -3.95
CA HIS A 138 -7.10 15.18 -5.16
C HIS A 138 -6.13 14.23 -5.89
N TYR A 139 -4.86 14.62 -6.07
CA TYR A 139 -3.86 13.77 -6.72
C TYR A 139 -3.51 12.53 -5.91
N ILE A 140 -3.38 12.65 -4.59
CA ILE A 140 -3.18 11.49 -3.71
C ILE A 140 -4.35 10.52 -3.88
N THR A 141 -5.60 11.01 -3.75
CA THR A 141 -6.79 10.17 -3.91
C THR A 141 -6.86 9.45 -5.27
N ILE A 142 -6.49 10.13 -6.36
CA ILE A 142 -6.39 9.49 -7.69
C ILE A 142 -5.33 8.38 -7.70
N LEU A 143 -4.16 8.63 -7.09
CA LEU A 143 -3.10 7.62 -7.00
C LEU A 143 -3.53 6.41 -6.17
N ASP A 144 -4.30 6.59 -5.10
CA ASP A 144 -4.87 5.50 -4.31
C ASP A 144 -5.74 4.59 -5.18
N TYR A 145 -6.67 5.15 -5.95
CA TYR A 145 -7.50 4.37 -6.86
C TYR A 145 -6.71 3.69 -7.99
N LEU A 146 -5.73 4.40 -8.58
CA LEU A 146 -4.88 3.81 -9.62
C LEU A 146 -4.01 2.67 -9.08
N MET A 147 -3.48 2.81 -7.87
CA MET A 147 -2.68 1.78 -7.21
C MET A 147 -3.49 0.49 -7.05
N ILE A 148 -4.76 0.59 -6.63
CA ILE A 148 -5.68 -0.55 -6.51
C ILE A 148 -5.91 -1.21 -7.87
N LEU A 149 -6.31 -0.42 -8.88
CA LEU A 149 -6.62 -0.92 -10.21
C LEU A 149 -5.43 -1.62 -10.87
N VAL A 150 -4.24 -0.99 -10.82
CA VAL A 150 -3.01 -1.57 -11.36
C VAL A 150 -2.61 -2.81 -10.58
N GLY A 151 -2.75 -2.81 -9.25
CA GLY A 151 -2.47 -3.98 -8.42
C GLY A 151 -3.30 -5.21 -8.81
N ILE A 152 -4.61 -5.04 -8.99
CA ILE A 152 -5.51 -6.13 -9.41
C ILE A 152 -5.14 -6.64 -10.81
N PHE A 153 -4.94 -5.71 -11.74
CA PHE A 153 -4.60 -6.07 -13.11
C PHE A 153 -3.29 -6.86 -13.17
N VAL A 154 -2.28 -6.42 -12.42
CA VAL A 154 -0.98 -7.09 -12.39
C VAL A 154 -1.04 -8.42 -11.65
N LEU A 155 -1.84 -8.55 -10.59
CA LEU A 155 -2.07 -9.84 -9.95
C LEU A 155 -2.59 -10.87 -10.95
N GLY A 156 -3.69 -10.54 -11.64
CA GLY A 156 -4.32 -11.44 -12.60
C GLY A 156 -3.41 -11.76 -13.78
N LEU A 157 -2.72 -10.75 -14.32
CA LEU A 157 -1.83 -10.91 -15.46
C LEU A 157 -0.60 -11.76 -15.13
N GLU A 158 0.01 -11.57 -13.96
CA GLU A 158 1.18 -12.33 -13.55
C GLU A 158 0.83 -13.81 -13.34
N ILE A 159 -0.26 -14.10 -12.63
CA ILE A 159 -0.72 -15.49 -12.44
C ILE A 159 -1.05 -16.12 -13.80
N TYR A 160 -1.70 -15.39 -14.71
CA TYR A 160 -2.02 -15.87 -16.06
C TYR A 160 -0.78 -16.23 -16.88
N ILE A 161 0.29 -15.44 -16.78
CA ILE A 161 1.55 -15.72 -17.47
C ILE A 161 2.23 -16.95 -16.89
N GLN A 162 2.27 -17.08 -15.56
CA GLN A 162 2.99 -18.17 -14.89
C GLN A 162 2.30 -19.53 -15.03
N GLU A 163 0.97 -19.55 -15.09
CA GLU A 163 0.18 -20.78 -15.27
C GLU A 163 -0.04 -21.13 -16.76
N GLU A 164 0.84 -20.65 -17.65
CA GLU A 164 0.83 -20.94 -19.09
C GLU A 164 -0.52 -20.69 -19.78
N LYS A 165 -1.23 -19.64 -19.37
CA LYS A 165 -2.54 -19.23 -19.93
C LYS A 165 -3.67 -20.24 -19.72
N LYS A 166 -3.52 -21.19 -18.79
CA LYS A 166 -4.61 -22.06 -18.33
C LYS A 166 -5.42 -21.32 -17.24
N ASN A 167 -6.67 -21.71 -17.03
CA ASN A 167 -7.46 -21.36 -15.83
C ASN A 167 -7.87 -19.88 -15.68
N SER A 168 -8.33 -19.22 -16.76
CA SER A 168 -8.82 -17.81 -16.72
C SER A 168 -9.91 -17.53 -15.69
N PHE A 169 -10.79 -18.51 -15.40
CA PHE A 169 -11.84 -18.37 -14.39
C PHE A 169 -11.28 -18.32 -12.97
N GLU A 170 -10.37 -19.22 -12.63
CA GLU A 170 -9.74 -19.31 -11.31
C GLU A 170 -8.93 -18.03 -11.00
N ILE A 171 -8.22 -17.51 -12.01
CA ILE A 171 -7.48 -16.24 -11.93
C ILE A 171 -8.41 -15.07 -11.65
N PHE A 172 -9.59 -15.05 -12.30
CA PHE A 172 -10.60 -14.03 -12.04
C PHE A 172 -11.13 -14.12 -10.60
N CYS A 173 -11.36 -15.33 -10.08
CA CYS A 173 -11.75 -15.53 -8.68
C CYS A 173 -10.71 -15.00 -7.70
N ILE A 174 -9.42 -15.33 -7.88
CA ILE A 174 -8.35 -14.85 -6.99
C ILE A 174 -8.22 -13.32 -7.08
N SER A 175 -8.28 -12.75 -8.29
CA SER A 175 -8.22 -11.30 -8.49
C SER A 175 -9.40 -10.58 -7.83
N GLY A 176 -10.59 -11.19 -7.86
CA GLY A 176 -11.78 -10.70 -7.17
C GLY A 176 -11.64 -10.76 -5.65
N VAL A 177 -11.11 -11.85 -5.10
CA VAL A 177 -10.80 -11.97 -3.66
C VAL A 177 -9.80 -10.90 -3.24
N PHE A 178 -8.73 -10.71 -4.00
CA PHE A 178 -7.75 -9.65 -3.74
C PHE A 178 -8.41 -8.26 -3.72
N LEU A 179 -9.22 -7.94 -4.72
CA LEU A 179 -9.95 -6.67 -4.79
C LEU A 179 -10.87 -6.47 -3.57
N ILE A 180 -11.66 -7.48 -3.20
CA ILE A 180 -12.59 -7.39 -2.07
C ILE A 180 -11.81 -7.17 -0.77
N CYS A 181 -10.78 -7.98 -0.51
CA CYS A 181 -9.98 -7.84 0.70
C CYS A 181 -9.29 -6.48 0.77
N TYR A 182 -8.70 -6.01 -0.33
CA TYR A 182 -8.02 -4.72 -0.36
C TYR A 182 -9.00 -3.54 -0.20
N SER A 183 -10.18 -3.62 -0.82
CA SER A 183 -11.20 -2.56 -0.73
C SER A 183 -11.82 -2.47 0.67
N VAL A 184 -12.14 -3.59 1.31
CA VAL A 184 -12.70 -3.60 2.68
C VAL A 184 -11.72 -3.02 3.70
N ILE A 185 -10.42 -3.18 3.47
CA ILE A 185 -9.39 -2.73 4.40
C ILE A 185 -9.01 -1.26 4.19
N MET A 186 -9.23 -0.71 2.98
CA MET A 186 -8.91 0.67 2.63
C MET A 186 -10.11 1.65 2.75
N ILE A 187 -11.32 1.14 3.02
CA ILE A 187 -12.53 1.93 3.35
C ILE A 187 -12.60 2.12 4.87
#